data_AF-A0AA92ILK5-F1
#
_entry.id   AF-A0AA92ILK5-F1
#
_cell.length_a   1.000
_cell.length_b   1.000
_cell.length_c   1.000
_cell.angle_alpha   90.00
_cell.angle_beta   90.00
_cell.angle_gamma   90.00
#
_symmetry.space_group_name_H-M   'P 1'
#
loop_
_entity.id
_entity.type
_entity.pdbx_description
1 polymer ?
#
loop_
_entity_poly.entity_id
_entity_poly.type
_entity_poly.pdbx_seq_one_letter_code
_entity_poly.pdbx_strand_id
1 'polypeptide(L)' 'MWKNGTATSTQIGYINRNNQKNHGTRGVQGTDHNAIAYKLECLEDGCGHIYGANGTDVFHRKCQKCQNGSNGIVY' A
#
# COMPACT_ATOMS: atom_id res chain seq x y z
N MET A 1 1.59 5.09 -15.62
CA MET A 1 0.80 6.09 -14.85
C MET A 1 0.11 5.36 -13.70
N TRP A 2 0.12 5.93 -12.49
CA TRP A 2 -0.59 5.38 -11.33
C TRP A 2 -2.09 5.58 -11.46
N LYS A 3 -2.88 4.61 -10.99
CA LYS A 3 -4.35 4.61 -11.07
C LYS A 3 -4.97 4.40 -9.69
N ASN A 4 -6.16 4.98 -9.50
CA ASN A 4 -7.04 4.65 -8.37
C ASN A 4 -7.58 3.22 -8.50
N GLY A 5 -7.80 2.57 -7.36
CA GLY A 5 -8.71 1.43 -7.28
C GLY A 5 -10.16 1.86 -7.19
N THR A 6 -11.06 0.92 -6.92
CA THR A 6 -12.50 1.20 -6.77
C THR A 6 -12.92 1.41 -5.32
N ALA A 7 -12.18 0.85 -4.35
CA ALA A 7 -12.45 1.05 -2.93
C ALA A 7 -11.82 2.35 -2.41
N THR A 8 -12.38 2.90 -1.33
CA THR A 8 -11.86 4.10 -0.65
C THR A 8 -10.40 3.96 -0.24
N SER A 9 -10.02 2.80 0.32
CA SER A 9 -8.64 2.52 0.74
C SER A 9 -7.65 2.47 -0.42
N THR A 10 -8.14 2.19 -1.64
CA THR A 10 -7.32 2.07 -2.85
C THR A 10 -7.29 3.35 -3.69
N GLN A 11 -7.87 4.44 -3.23
CA GLN A 11 -7.72 5.76 -3.85
C GLN A 11 -6.31 6.32 -3.60
N ILE A 12 -5.74 6.99 -4.60
CA ILE A 12 -4.49 7.74 -4.48
C ILE A 12 -4.70 8.83 -3.43
N GLY A 13 -3.76 8.94 -2.50
CA GLY A 13 -3.80 9.88 -1.38
C GLY A 13 -4.51 9.35 -0.14
N TYR A 14 -5.18 8.19 -0.19
CA TYR A 14 -5.69 7.56 1.03
C TYR A 14 -4.55 7.27 2.00
N ILE A 15 -4.71 7.70 3.26
CA ILE A 15 -3.79 7.39 4.35
C ILE A 15 -4.53 6.45 5.30
N ASN A 16 -3.95 5.28 5.55
CA ASN A 16 -4.56 4.32 6.44
C ASN A 16 -4.29 4.65 7.92
N ARG A 17 -4.87 3.85 8.83
CA ARG A 17 -4.74 4.05 10.29
C ARG A 17 -3.34 3.86 10.88
N ASN A 18 -2.36 3.36 10.12
CA ASN A 18 -0.98 3.27 10.58
C ASN A 18 -0.04 4.23 9.80
N ASN A 19 -0.55 5.30 9.20
CA ASN A 19 0.25 6.30 8.45
C ASN A 19 0.91 5.75 7.17
N GLN A 20 0.23 4.88 6.42
CA GLN A 20 0.66 4.52 5.06
C GLN A 20 -0.18 5.26 4.05
N LYS A 21 0.48 6.06 3.21
CA LYS A 21 -0.15 6.71 2.06
C LYS A 21 -0.16 5.77 0.86
N ASN A 22 -1.33 5.60 0.26
CA ASN A 22 -1.50 4.93 -1.00
C ASN A 22 -1.20 5.87 -2.18
N HIS A 23 -0.34 5.42 -3.09
CA HIS A 23 0.04 6.12 -4.32
C HIS A 23 -0.60 5.50 -5.57
N GLY A 24 -1.50 4.53 -5.39
CA GLY A 24 -2.23 3.88 -6.47
C GLY A 24 -1.56 2.61 -6.98
N THR A 25 -2.06 2.11 -8.09
CA THR A 25 -1.58 0.88 -8.74
C THR A 25 -1.17 1.10 -10.20
N ARG A 26 -0.30 0.23 -10.72
CA ARG A 26 -0.03 0.07 -12.15
C ARG A 26 -0.84 -1.06 -12.80
N GLY A 27 -1.71 -1.73 -12.05
CA GLY A 27 -2.43 -2.94 -12.48
C GLY A 27 -1.60 -4.21 -12.37
N VAL A 28 -0.53 -4.21 -11.56
CA VAL A 28 0.28 -5.40 -11.30
C VAL A 28 -0.51 -6.37 -10.43
N GLN A 29 -0.44 -7.65 -10.76
CA GLN A 29 -1.09 -8.69 -9.96
C GLN A 29 -0.45 -8.77 -8.57
N GLY A 30 -1.30 -8.80 -7.56
CA GLY A 30 -0.94 -9.07 -6.18
C GLY A 30 -0.64 -10.53 -5.92
N THR A 31 -0.38 -10.86 -4.67
CA THR A 31 -0.03 -12.23 -4.24
C THR A 31 -1.22 -12.96 -3.59
N ASP A 32 -2.37 -12.31 -3.52
CA ASP A 32 -3.64 -12.86 -2.99
C ASP A 32 -4.65 -13.01 -4.12
N HIS A 33 -5.72 -13.79 -3.91
CA HIS A 33 -6.71 -14.19 -4.92
C HIS A 33 -7.22 -13.01 -5.77
N ASN A 34 -6.70 -12.89 -6.99
CA ASN A 34 -7.02 -11.83 -7.95
C ASN A 34 -6.83 -10.40 -7.42
N ALA A 35 -6.01 -10.23 -6.38
CA ALA A 35 -5.70 -8.92 -5.85
C ALA A 35 -4.83 -8.13 -6.84
N ILE A 36 -4.92 -6.81 -6.77
CA ILE A 36 -4.03 -5.88 -7.46
C ILE A 36 -3.09 -5.27 -6.42
N ALA A 37 -1.81 -5.12 -6.76
CA ALA A 37 -0.81 -4.54 -5.90
C ALA A 37 -0.81 -3.00 -5.99
N TYR A 38 -0.61 -2.35 -4.84
CA TYR A 38 -0.61 -0.89 -4.68
C TYR A 38 0.70 -0.42 -4.06
N LYS A 39 1.17 0.75 -4.50
CA LYS A 39 2.32 1.45 -3.93
C LYS A 39 1.91 2.12 -2.62
N LEU A 40 2.59 1.78 -1.53
CA LEU A 40 2.49 2.47 -0.25
C LEU A 40 3.78 3.20 0.10
N GLU A 41 3.63 4.29 0.85
CA GLU A 41 4.72 5.02 1.51
C GLU A 41 4.39 5.18 2.98
N CYS A 42 5.33 4.83 3.86
CA CYS A 42 5.23 5.10 5.28
C CYS A 42 5.49 6.59 5.57
N LEU A 43 4.54 7.25 6.23
CA LEU A 43 4.62 8.66 6.61
C LEU A 43 5.11 8.88 8.05
N GLU A 44 5.52 7.82 8.75
CA GLU A 44 6.21 7.98 10.04
C GLU A 44 7.49 8.81 9.85
N ASP A 45 7.73 9.75 10.78
CA ASP A 45 8.87 10.65 10.71
C ASP A 45 10.19 9.86 10.67
N GLY A 46 11.08 10.25 9.75
CA GLY A 46 12.33 9.54 9.48
C GLY A 46 12.22 8.16 8.82
N CYS A 47 11.02 7.66 8.47
CA CYS A 47 10.87 6.35 7.82
C CYS A 47 10.83 6.43 6.29
N GLY A 48 9.79 7.03 5.71
CA GLY A 48 9.64 7.19 4.25
C GLY A 48 9.62 5.89 3.43
N HIS A 49 9.54 4.72 4.07
CA HIS A 49 9.75 3.44 3.39
C HIS A 49 8.65 3.16 2.35
N ILE A 50 9.05 2.80 1.13
CA ILE A 50 8.16 2.56 0.00
C ILE A 50 8.08 1.07 -0.31
N TYR A 51 6.87 0.54 -0.48
CA TYR A 51 6.65 -0.89 -0.68
C TYR A 51 5.28 -1.20 -1.29
N GLY A 52 5.11 -2.43 -1.78
CA GLY A 52 3.84 -2.90 -2.31
C GLY A 52 2.98 -3.58 -1.27
N ALA A 53 1.66 -3.49 -1.42
CA ALA A 53 0.68 -4.28 -0.68
C ALA A 53 -0.49 -4.66 -1.57
N ASN A 54 -1.17 -5.77 -1.27
CA ASN A 54 -2.42 -6.12 -1.94
C ASN A 54 -3.48 -5.06 -1.62
N GLY A 55 -4.36 -4.75 -2.58
CA GLY A 55 -5.47 -3.82 -2.37
C GLY A 55 -6.39 -4.20 -1.21
N THR A 56 -6.53 -5.51 -0.95
CA THR A 56 -7.25 -6.09 0.19
C THR A 56 -6.64 -5.71 1.55
N ASP A 57 -5.35 -5.35 1.58
CA ASP A 57 -4.63 -5.06 2.82
C ASP A 57 -4.42 -3.57 3.09
N VAL A 58 -4.54 -2.71 2.07
CA VAL A 58 -4.12 -1.29 2.14
C VAL A 58 -4.68 -0.57 3.37
N PHE A 59 -5.95 -0.81 3.74
CA PHE A 59 -6.64 -0.13 4.85
C PHE A 59 -6.05 -0.42 6.24
N HIS A 60 -5.28 -1.51 6.39
CA HIS A 60 -4.70 -1.92 7.67
C HIS A 60 -3.21 -2.25 7.62
N ARG A 61 -2.60 -2.15 6.44
CA ARG A 61 -1.19 -2.48 6.22
C ARG A 61 -0.29 -1.70 7.19
N LYS A 62 0.75 -2.35 7.71
CA LYS A 62 1.79 -1.73 8.55
C LYS A 62 3.10 -1.62 7.79
N CYS A 63 3.95 -0.67 8.17
CA CYS A 63 5.29 -0.54 7.63
C CYS A 63 6.23 -1.64 8.11
N GLN A 64 6.94 -2.29 7.19
CA GLN A 64 7.93 -3.32 7.52
C GLN A 64 9.17 -2.78 8.24
N LYS A 65 9.48 -1.48 8.12
CA LYS A 65 10.70 -0.89 8.69
C LYS A 65 10.53 -0.39 10.12
N CYS A 66 9.38 0.20 10.47
CA CYS A 66 9.19 0.83 11.78
C CYS A 66 7.98 0.32 12.57
N GLN A 67 7.13 -0.53 11.97
CA GLN A 67 5.88 -0.99 12.60
C GLN A 67 5.76 -2.52 12.62
N ASN A 68 6.85 -3.24 12.35
CA ASN A 68 6.90 -4.71 12.28
C ASN A 68 5.85 -5.30 11.31
N GLY A 69 5.57 -4.61 10.20
CA GLY A 69 4.70 -5.10 9.14
C GLY A 69 5.35 -6.22 8.32
N SER A 70 4.56 -7.02 7.61
CA SER A 70 5.08 -8.05 6.71
C SER A 70 5.83 -7.42 5.53
N ASN A 71 6.68 -8.21 4.87
CA ASN A 71 7.40 -7.78 3.67
C ASN A 71 6.45 -7.29 2.57
N GLY A 72 6.86 -6.25 1.86
CA GLY A 72 6.17 -5.76 0.68
C GLY A 72 6.25 -6.70 -0.52
N ILE A 73 5.35 -6.49 -1.47
CA ILE A 73 5.29 -7.21 -2.76
C ILE A 73 5.70 -6.29 -3.92
N VAL A 74 5.76 -6.81 -5.14
CA VAL A 74 5.92 -6.02 -6.38
C VAL A 74 4.59 -5.33 -6.73
N TYR A 75 4.64 -4.10 -7.28
CA TYR A 75 3.46 -3.24 -7.51
C TYR A 75 3.60 -2.26 -8.69
#